data_AF-A0A7S7NJU8-F1
#
_entry.id   AF-A0A7S7NJU8-F1
#
_cell.length_a   1.000
_cell.length_b   1.000
_cell.length_c   1.000
_cell.angle_alpha   90.00
_cell.angle_beta   90.00
_cell.angle_gamma   90.00
#
_symmetry.space_group_name_H-M   'P 1'
#
loop_
_entity.id
_entity.type
_entity.pdbx_description
1 polymer ?
#
loop_
_entity_poly.entity_id
_entity_poly.type
_entity_poly.pdbx_seq_one_letter_code
_entity_poly.pdbx_strand_id
1 'polypeptide(L)'
;MNSDKYNSPHWTESDLISRLYGLDPAEGRSPAHLTECRDCSDHWQAVQARRRSVVEDAPASSEGLEERLRAQRQAVWARIERPRRPLLWRMIPATATALMIFAGVAMHQAKPPVIPVQTASAVSDAQFFNEIASVVNQETPRAADPLQGLFDSNAAPAAVEAQ
;
A
#
# COMPACT_ATOMS: atom_id res chain seq x y z
N MET A 1 -5.88 -37.70 -22.38
CA MET A 1 -5.55 -36.29 -22.66
C MET A 1 -5.17 -35.67 -21.32
N ASN A 2 -3.90 -35.28 -21.18
CA ASN A 2 -3.27 -34.85 -19.93
C ASN A 2 -3.73 -33.44 -19.55
N SER A 3 -4.57 -33.31 -18.51
CA SER A 3 -5.02 -32.02 -17.98
C SER A 3 -4.07 -31.43 -16.92
N ASP A 4 -3.05 -32.18 -16.48
CA ASP A 4 -2.10 -31.73 -15.45
C ASP A 4 -0.96 -30.85 -16.01
N LYS A 5 -0.97 -30.55 -17.32
CA LYS A 5 0.06 -29.73 -17.99
C LYS A 5 -0.22 -28.22 -18.01
N TYR A 6 -1.34 -27.75 -17.45
CA TYR A 6 -1.83 -26.37 -17.64
C TYR A 6 -1.85 -25.48 -16.40
N ASN A 7 -1.35 -25.94 -15.25
CA ASN A 7 -1.23 -25.09 -14.05
C ASN A 7 0.19 -24.56 -13.84
N SER A 8 0.96 -24.37 -14.92
CA SER A 8 2.12 -23.46 -14.81
C SER A 8 1.58 -22.04 -14.71
N PRO A 9 1.84 -21.31 -13.61
CA PRO A 9 1.33 -19.95 -13.46
C PRO A 9 1.87 -19.09 -14.61
N HIS A 10 0.98 -18.48 -15.40
CA HIS A 10 1.36 -17.53 -16.46
C HIS A 10 2.18 -16.37 -15.89
N TRP A 11 3.03 -15.76 -16.73
CA TRP A 11 3.84 -14.60 -16.35
C TRP A 11 2.97 -13.43 -15.96
N THR A 12 3.20 -12.87 -14.77
CA THR A 12 2.56 -11.61 -14.39
C THR A 12 3.22 -10.47 -15.16
N GLU A 13 2.52 -9.33 -15.25
CA GLU A 13 3.11 -8.12 -15.83
C GLU A 13 4.40 -7.71 -15.11
N SER A 14 4.45 -7.83 -13.77
CA SER A 14 5.67 -7.58 -13.00
C SER A 14 6.83 -8.50 -13.39
N ASP A 15 6.59 -9.79 -13.64
CA ASP A 15 7.64 -10.72 -14.06
C ASP A 15 8.19 -10.37 -15.45
N LEU A 16 7.30 -10.00 -16.38
CA LEU A 16 7.69 -9.56 -17.72
C LEU A 16 8.52 -8.27 -17.64
N ILE A 17 8.12 -7.33 -16.79
CA ILE A 17 8.87 -6.08 -16.57
C ILE A 17 10.24 -6.38 -15.95
N SER A 18 10.33 -7.23 -14.93
CA SER A 18 11.61 -7.64 -14.33
C SER A 18 12.55 -8.21 -15.39
N ARG A 19 12.05 -9.15 -16.20
CA ARG A 19 12.82 -9.72 -17.31
C ARG A 19 13.25 -8.68 -18.34
N LEU A 20 12.40 -7.70 -18.67
CA LEU A 20 12.73 -6.61 -19.60
C LEU A 20 13.95 -5.79 -19.15
N TYR A 21 14.15 -5.68 -17.83
CA TYR A 21 15.29 -5.00 -17.23
C TYR A 21 16.45 -5.95 -16.88
N GLY A 22 16.38 -7.22 -17.29
CA GLY A 22 17.41 -8.22 -17.00
C GLY A 22 17.44 -8.68 -15.54
N LEU A 23 16.37 -8.43 -14.78
CA LEU A 23 16.20 -8.98 -13.44
C LEU A 23 15.66 -10.41 -13.55
N ASP A 24 16.11 -11.27 -12.65
CA ASP A 24 15.58 -12.63 -12.57
C ASP A 24 14.10 -12.58 -12.17
N PRO A 25 13.22 -13.29 -12.89
CA PRO A 25 11.81 -13.38 -12.52
C PRO A 25 11.66 -14.17 -11.21
N ALA A 26 10.49 -14.08 -10.57
CA ALA A 26 10.21 -14.87 -9.37
C ALA A 26 10.50 -16.37 -9.59
N GLU A 27 10.92 -17.05 -8.52
CA GLU A 27 11.32 -18.46 -8.54
C GLU A 27 10.29 -19.34 -9.28
N GLY A 28 10.78 -20.23 -10.14
CA GLY A 28 9.94 -21.15 -10.92
C GLY A 28 9.49 -20.64 -12.29
N ARG A 29 9.90 -19.44 -12.72
CA ARG A 29 9.61 -18.93 -14.07
C ARG A 29 10.75 -19.18 -15.05
N SER A 30 10.65 -20.27 -15.80
CA SER A 30 11.59 -20.56 -16.88
C SER A 30 11.36 -19.64 -18.09
N PRO A 31 12.44 -19.11 -18.71
CA PRO A 31 12.35 -18.40 -19.98
C PRO A 31 11.75 -19.27 -21.12
N ALA A 32 11.87 -20.59 -21.03
CA ALA A 32 11.28 -21.52 -21.99
C ALA A 32 9.74 -21.41 -22.05
N HIS A 33 9.10 -20.98 -20.95
CA HIS A 33 7.66 -20.80 -20.93
C HIS A 33 7.17 -19.73 -21.92
N LEU A 34 7.98 -18.69 -22.17
CA LEU A 34 7.62 -17.64 -23.15
C LEU A 34 7.62 -18.16 -24.59
N THR A 35 8.33 -19.26 -24.88
CA THR A 35 8.32 -19.92 -26.19
C THR A 35 7.25 -20.99 -26.31
N GLU A 36 6.82 -21.57 -25.19
CA GLU A 36 5.82 -22.66 -25.16
C GLU A 36 4.39 -22.14 -24.99
N CYS A 37 4.19 -21.03 -24.27
CA CYS A 37 2.88 -20.46 -23.99
C CYS A 37 2.61 -19.23 -24.86
N ARG A 38 1.64 -19.35 -25.78
CA ARG A 38 1.24 -18.29 -26.71
C ARG A 38 0.80 -17.01 -26.00
N ASP A 39 -0.05 -17.12 -24.97
CA ASP A 39 -0.58 -15.94 -24.27
C ASP A 39 0.54 -15.13 -23.59
N CYS A 40 1.49 -15.82 -22.96
CA CYS A 40 2.66 -15.17 -22.36
C CYS A 40 3.58 -14.57 -23.43
N SER A 41 3.72 -15.22 -24.60
CA SER A 41 4.50 -14.69 -25.72
C SER A 41 3.89 -13.42 -26.31
N ASP A 42 2.56 -13.38 -26.47
CA ASP A 42 1.82 -12.25 -27.03
C ASP A 42 1.90 -11.06 -26.05
N HIS A 43 1.72 -11.32 -24.76
CA HIS A 43 1.89 -10.30 -23.72
C HIS A 43 3.33 -9.76 -23.67
N TRP A 44 4.33 -10.64 -23.80
CA TRP A 44 5.73 -10.25 -23.86
C TRP A 44 6.05 -9.36 -25.08
N GLN A 45 5.50 -9.68 -26.25
CA GLN A 45 5.64 -8.84 -27.44
C GLN A 45 4.99 -7.46 -27.26
N ALA A 46 3.83 -7.39 -26.61
CA ALA A 46 3.17 -6.13 -26.31
C ALA A 46 4.01 -5.24 -25.37
N VAL A 47 4.62 -5.83 -24.33
CA VAL A 47 5.54 -5.12 -23.43
C VAL A 47 6.76 -4.60 -24.19
N GLN A 48 7.37 -5.41 -25.05
CA GLN A 48 8.50 -4.98 -25.89
C GLN A 48 8.13 -3.89 -26.88
N ALA A 49 6.96 -3.98 -27.52
CA ALA A 49 6.46 -2.96 -28.44
C ALA A 49 6.26 -1.62 -27.74
N ARG A 50 5.68 -1.63 -26.53
CA ARG A 50 5.52 -0.42 -25.70
C ARG A 50 6.86 0.18 -25.29
N ARG A 51 7.87 -0.64 -24.97
CA ARG A 51 9.23 -0.14 -24.68
C ARG A 51 9.84 0.52 -25.91
N ARG A 52 9.72 -0.11 -27.10
CA ARG A 52 10.23 0.46 -28.34
C ARG A 52 9.61 1.82 -28.64
N SER A 53 8.28 1.95 -28.53
CA SER A 53 7.64 3.24 -28.75
C SER A 53 8.13 4.31 -27.77
N VAL A 54 8.34 3.97 -26.49
CA VAL A 54 8.87 4.93 -25.50
C VAL A 54 10.32 5.34 -25.82
N VAL A 55 11.16 4.41 -26.28
CA VAL A 55 12.55 4.69 -26.64
C VAL A 55 12.63 5.50 -27.94
N GLU A 56 11.78 5.21 -28.92
CA GLU A 56 11.71 5.93 -30.19
C GLU A 56 11.16 7.36 -29.99
N ASP A 57 10.18 7.53 -29.10
CA ASP A 57 9.63 8.84 -28.73
C ASP A 57 10.53 9.62 -27.75
N ALA A 58 11.66 9.04 -27.32
CA ALA A 58 12.59 9.71 -26.42
C ALA A 58 13.31 10.85 -27.17
N PRO A 59 13.37 12.07 -26.60
CA PRO A 59 14.07 13.17 -27.24
C PRO A 59 15.56 12.83 -27.37
N ALA A 60 16.09 13.00 -28.58
CA ALA A 60 17.48 12.69 -28.92
C ALA A 60 18.50 13.63 -28.24
N SER A 61 18.06 14.82 -27.80
CA SER A 61 18.90 15.81 -27.13
C SER A 61 18.54 15.97 -25.65
N SER A 62 19.55 16.29 -24.83
CA SER A 62 19.38 16.64 -23.42
C SER A 62 18.45 17.84 -23.24
N GLU A 63 18.54 18.83 -24.13
CA GLU A 63 17.67 20.02 -24.12
C GLU A 63 16.19 19.65 -24.34
N GLY A 64 15.90 18.76 -25.29
CA GLY A 64 14.53 18.28 -25.53
C GLY A 64 13.98 17.47 -24.37
N LEU A 65 14.85 16.70 -23.70
CA LEU A 65 14.49 15.97 -22.47
C LEU A 65 14.16 16.92 -21.33
N GLU A 66 14.98 17.94 -21.10
CA GLU A 66 14.76 18.93 -20.05
C GLU A 66 13.47 19.72 -20.24
N GLU A 67 13.17 20.14 -21.48
CA GLU A 67 11.92 20.84 -21.79
C GLU A 67 10.70 19.94 -21.52
N ARG A 68 10.76 18.67 -21.95
CA ARG A 68 9.68 17.70 -21.68
C ARG A 68 9.48 17.46 -20.18
N LEU A 69 10.56 17.33 -19.41
CA LEU A 69 10.49 17.18 -17.95
C LEU A 69 9.98 18.44 -17.27
N ARG A 70 10.35 19.64 -17.76
CA ARG A 70 9.81 20.92 -17.29
C ARG A 70 8.31 20.99 -17.53
N ALA A 71 7.85 20.68 -18.74
CA ALA A 71 6.43 20.64 -19.08
C ALA A 71 5.65 19.61 -18.24
N GLN A 72 6.22 18.41 -18.01
CA GLN A 72 5.63 17.39 -17.16
C GLN A 72 5.50 17.86 -15.71
N ARG A 73 6.54 18.49 -15.14
CA ARG A 73 6.49 19.07 -13.78
C ARG A 73 5.43 20.16 -13.68
N GLN A 74 5.36 21.06 -14.66
CA GLN A 74 4.33 22.10 -14.70
C GLN A 74 2.91 21.51 -14.79
N ALA A 75 2.71 20.44 -15.58
CA ALA A 75 1.43 19.76 -15.68
C ALA A 75 1.00 19.08 -14.36
N VAL A 76 1.97 18.47 -13.65
CA VAL A 76 1.73 17.91 -12.31
C VAL A 76 1.37 19.01 -11.32
N TRP A 77 2.13 20.11 -11.29
CA TRP A 77 1.83 21.25 -10.43
C TRP A 77 0.48 21.88 -10.73
N ALA A 78 0.15 22.09 -12.01
CA ALA A 78 -1.15 22.60 -12.41
C ALA A 78 -2.31 21.70 -11.95
N ARG A 79 -2.11 20.38 -11.91
CA ARG A 79 -3.10 19.41 -11.40
C ARG A 79 -3.24 19.48 -9.87
N ILE A 80 -2.14 19.66 -9.15
CA ILE A 80 -2.13 19.81 -7.69
C ILE A 80 -2.82 21.12 -7.28
N GLU A 81 -2.53 22.21 -8.01
CA GLU A 81 -3.03 23.56 -7.71
C GLU A 81 -4.48 23.78 -8.18
N ARG A 82 -4.91 23.04 -9.21
CA ARG A 82 -6.32 22.92 -9.59
C ARG A 82 -6.79 21.49 -9.35
N PRO A 83 -6.91 21.04 -8.08
CA PRO A 83 -7.55 19.78 -7.83
C PRO A 83 -8.98 19.95 -8.33
N ARG A 84 -9.31 19.28 -9.44
CA ARG A 84 -10.69 19.17 -9.94
C ARG A 84 -11.45 18.34 -8.91
N ARG A 85 -11.71 18.91 -7.73
CA ARG A 85 -12.60 18.33 -6.75
C ARG A 85 -13.95 18.31 -7.44
N PRO A 86 -14.48 17.13 -7.82
CA PRO A 86 -15.80 17.09 -8.42
C PRO A 86 -16.77 17.74 -7.42
N LEU A 87 -17.84 18.37 -7.91
CA LEU A 87 -18.80 19.07 -7.05
C LEU A 87 -19.27 18.19 -5.87
N LEU A 88 -19.31 16.87 -6.08
CA LEU A 88 -19.55 15.82 -5.08
C LEU A 88 -18.62 15.88 -3.86
N TRP A 89 -17.34 16.25 -4.01
CA TRP A 89 -16.42 16.41 -2.88
C TRP A 89 -16.79 17.58 -1.96
N ARG A 90 -17.54 18.58 -2.44
CA ARG A 90 -18.11 19.63 -1.57
C ARG A 90 -19.25 19.10 -0.70
N MET A 91 -19.91 18.01 -1.10
CA MET A 91 -21.04 17.44 -0.37
C MET A 91 -20.61 16.45 0.73
N ILE A 92 -19.38 15.91 0.66
CA ILE A 92 -18.82 14.97 1.65
C ILE A 92 -19.05 15.43 3.11
N PRO A 93 -18.67 16.67 3.52
CA PRO A 93 -18.87 17.08 4.91
C PRO A 93 -20.35 17.12 5.31
N ALA A 94 -21.23 17.56 4.41
CA ALA A 94 -22.67 17.63 4.66
C ALA A 94 -23.30 16.22 4.76
N THR A 95 -22.86 15.28 3.93
CA THR A 95 -23.33 13.89 4.00
C THR A 95 -22.83 13.19 5.26
N ALA A 96 -21.60 13.47 5.70
CA ALA A 96 -21.05 12.90 6.93
C ALA A 96 -21.79 13.40 8.17
N THR A 97 -22.09 14.70 8.25
CA THR A 97 -22.87 15.26 9.36
C THR A 97 -24.30 14.73 9.37
N ALA A 98 -24.94 14.62 8.19
CA ALA A 98 -26.28 14.03 8.08
C ALA A 98 -26.31 12.56 8.56
N LEU A 99 -25.30 11.76 8.19
CA LEU A 99 -25.15 10.38 8.64
C LEU A 99 -24.95 10.28 10.16
N MET A 100 -24.14 11.15 10.74
CA MET A 100 -23.91 11.20 12.19
C MET A 100 -25.20 11.54 12.95
N ILE A 101 -25.98 12.52 12.46
CA ILE A 101 -27.27 12.88 13.05
C ILE A 101 -28.24 11.69 12.94
N PHE A 102 -28.33 11.09 11.75
CA PHE A 102 -29.21 9.94 11.53
C PHE A 102 -28.86 8.76 12.44
N ALA A 103 -27.57 8.44 12.57
CA ALA A 103 -27.09 7.41 13.49
C ALA A 103 -27.42 7.74 14.95
N GLY A 104 -27.21 9.00 15.38
CA GLY A 104 -27.57 9.46 16.72
C GLY A 104 -29.06 9.31 17.02
N VAL A 105 -29.92 9.66 16.07
CA VAL A 105 -31.38 9.50 16.20
C VAL A 105 -31.78 8.02 16.23
N ALA A 106 -31.21 7.20 15.34
CA ALA A 106 -31.51 5.77 15.28
C ALA A 106 -31.08 5.02 16.56
N MET A 107 -29.97 5.44 17.18
CA MET A 107 -29.49 4.88 18.45
C MET A 107 -30.24 5.43 19.66
N HIS A 108 -31.04 6.49 19.50
CA HIS A 108 -31.88 7.04 20.56
C HIS A 108 -33.14 6.18 20.78
N GLN A 109 -32.97 4.87 20.99
CA GLN A 109 -34.07 4.03 21.46
C GLN A 109 -34.46 4.48 22.87
N ALA A 110 -35.78 4.57 23.11
CA ALA A 110 -36.33 4.93 24.41
C ALA A 110 -35.78 3.96 25.46
N LYS A 111 -34.99 4.51 26.40
CA LYS A 111 -34.38 3.77 27.50
C LYS A 111 -35.49 3.00 28.23
N PRO A 112 -35.42 1.66 28.36
CA PRO A 112 -36.31 0.92 29.24
C PRO A 112 -36.24 1.53 30.65
N PRO A 113 -37.35 1.62 31.39
CA PRO A 113 -37.35 2.19 32.73
C PRO A 113 -36.31 1.46 33.60
N VAL A 114 -35.34 2.23 34.09
CA VAL A 114 -34.21 1.71 34.86
C VAL A 114 -34.71 1.37 36.26
N ILE A 115 -34.72 0.09 36.61
CA ILE A 115 -34.78 -0.34 38.01
C ILE A 115 -33.42 0.03 38.62
N PRO A 116 -33.34 0.81 39.71
CA PRO A 116 -32.08 1.24 40.29
C PRO A 116 -31.36 0.03 40.92
N VAL A 117 -30.48 -0.60 40.16
CA VAL A 117 -29.45 -1.49 40.71
C VAL A 117 -28.28 -0.58 41.09
N GLN A 118 -28.01 -0.48 42.39
CA GLN A 118 -26.81 0.16 42.92
C GLN A 118 -25.57 -0.59 42.43
N THR A 119 -25.06 -0.24 41.27
CA THR A 119 -23.70 -0.64 40.87
C THR A 119 -22.74 0.36 41.47
N ALA A 120 -22.15 -0.03 42.59
CA ALA A 120 -20.92 0.56 43.11
C ALA A 120 -19.81 0.37 42.06
N SER A 121 -19.67 1.32 41.15
CA SER A 121 -18.49 1.46 40.28
C SER A 121 -18.28 2.94 40.03
N ALA A 122 -18.06 3.67 41.13
CA ALA A 122 -17.27 4.88 41.07
C ALA A 122 -15.85 4.44 40.70
N VAL A 123 -15.56 4.42 39.39
CA VAL A 123 -14.18 4.45 38.92
C VAL A 123 -13.61 5.74 39.50
N SER A 124 -12.88 5.58 40.60
CA SER A 124 -12.26 6.67 41.32
C SER A 124 -11.21 7.30 40.41
N ASP A 125 -11.12 8.62 40.39
CA ASP A 125 -10.06 9.35 39.69
C ASP A 125 -8.67 8.78 40.03
N ALA A 126 -8.49 8.21 41.23
CA ALA A 126 -7.27 7.51 41.61
C ALA A 126 -6.93 6.30 40.72
N GLN A 127 -7.92 5.53 40.27
CA GLN A 127 -7.70 4.44 39.30
C GLN A 127 -7.30 4.98 37.93
N PHE A 128 -7.94 6.06 37.48
CA PHE A 128 -7.62 6.69 36.19
C PHE A 128 -6.21 7.27 36.17
N PHE A 129 -5.78 7.95 37.23
CA PHE A 129 -4.41 8.45 37.34
C PHE A 129 -3.37 7.33 37.41
N ASN A 130 -3.70 6.21 38.05
CA ASN A 130 -2.83 5.04 38.08
C ASN A 130 -2.67 4.41 36.69
N GLU A 131 -3.76 4.39 35.90
CA GLU A 131 -3.75 3.91 34.53
C GLU A 131 -2.89 4.81 33.62
N ILE A 132 -3.02 6.14 33.72
CA ILE A 132 -2.17 7.08 32.97
C ILE A 132 -0.69 6.97 33.35
N ALA A 133 -0.39 6.88 34.66
CA ALA A 133 0.99 6.74 35.13
C ALA A 133 1.64 5.45 34.60
N SER A 134 0.87 4.36 34.49
CA SER A 134 1.36 3.10 33.92
C SER A 134 1.70 3.18 32.43
N VAL A 135 0.99 4.03 31.66
CA VAL A 135 1.26 4.23 30.23
C VAL A 135 2.48 5.12 30.01
N VAL A 136 2.67 6.15 30.85
CA VAL A 136 3.84 7.06 30.74
C VAL A 136 5.14 6.37 31.13
N ASN A 137 5.11 5.43 32.09
CA ASN A 137 6.30 4.69 32.52
C ASN A 137 6.67 3.52 31.59
N GLN A 138 5.94 3.27 30.50
CA GLN A 138 6.40 2.35 29.47
C GLN A 138 7.44 3.06 28.59
N GLU A 139 8.73 2.80 28.87
CA GLU A 139 9.88 3.42 28.20
C GLU A 139 9.93 3.17 26.68
N THR A 140 9.18 2.19 26.18
CA THR A 140 9.05 1.92 24.75
C THR A 140 7.57 1.84 24.35
N PRO A 141 7.08 2.76 23.49
CA PRO A 141 5.74 2.61 22.94
C PRO A 141 5.69 1.31 22.14
N ARG A 142 4.63 0.51 22.31
CA ARG A 142 4.40 -0.77 21.58
C ARG A 142 4.55 -0.66 20.05
N ALA A 143 4.43 0.54 19.50
CA ALA A 143 4.66 0.82 18.09
C ALA A 143 6.14 0.72 17.65
N ALA A 144 7.09 0.63 18.60
CA ALA A 144 8.51 0.52 18.33
C ALA A 144 9.00 -0.93 18.16
N ASP A 145 8.24 -1.94 18.60
CA ASP A 145 8.58 -3.37 18.45
C ASP A 145 8.91 -3.76 16.99
N PRO A 146 8.12 -3.40 15.95
CA PRO A 146 8.46 -3.76 14.58
C PRO A 146 9.71 -3.05 14.05
N LEU A 147 10.11 -1.92 14.64
CA LEU A 147 11.33 -1.21 14.23
C LEU A 147 12.58 -1.86 14.82
N GLN A 148 12.51 -2.43 16.03
CA GLN A 148 13.64 -3.14 16.63
C GLN A 148 14.01 -4.41 15.85
N GLY A 149 13.01 -5.13 15.33
CA GLY A 149 13.25 -6.33 14.50
C GLY A 149 14.06 -6.08 13.22
N LEU A 150 14.08 -4.84 12.69
CA LEU A 150 14.90 -4.47 11.54
C LEU A 150 16.39 -4.38 11.87
N PHE A 151 16.75 -4.11 13.13
CA PHE A 151 18.13 -3.99 13.58
C PHE A 151 18.70 -5.32 14.07
N ASP A 152 17.88 -6.17 14.71
CA ASP A 152 18.30 -7.52 15.13
C ASP A 152 18.61 -8.43 13.93
N SER A 153 17.92 -8.24 12.80
CA SER A 153 18.13 -9.03 11.57
C SER A 153 19.48 -8.76 10.87
N ASN A 154 20.18 -7.67 11.23
CA ASN A 154 21.50 -7.32 10.68
C ASN A 154 22.66 -7.65 11.63
N ALA A 155 22.38 -8.07 12.86
CA ALA A 155 23.39 -8.51 13.82
C ALA A 155 23.74 -10.00 13.57
N ALA A 156 24.41 -10.29 12.45
CA ALA A 156 24.96 -11.61 12.20
C ALA A 156 26.15 -11.91 13.16
N PRO A 157 26.31 -13.18 13.60
CA PRO A 157 27.36 -13.56 14.53
C PRO A 157 28.75 -13.53 13.86
N ALA A 158 29.59 -12.61 14.31
CA ALA A 158 31.04 -12.69 14.09
C ALA A 158 31.63 -13.74 15.05
N ALA A 159 31.60 -15.02 14.65
CA ALA A 159 32.45 -16.05 15.25
C ALA A 159 32.53 -17.29 14.33
N VAL A 160 33.31 -17.16 13.26
CA VAL A 160 34.00 -18.31 12.67
C VAL A 160 35.45 -18.15 13.08
N GLU A 161 35.78 -18.67 14.26
CA GLU A 161 37.15 -18.80 14.72
C GLU A 161 37.72 -20.10 14.14
N ALA A 162 38.87 -19.96 13.50
CA ALA A 162 39.54 -20.97 12.71
C ALA A 162 40.44 -21.88 13.56
N GLN A 163 40.56 -23.13 13.08
CA GLN A 163 41.71 -24.05 13.17
C GLN A 163 42.32 -24.37 14.54
#